data_AF-A0A2K8ML19-F1
#
_entry.id   AF-A0A2K8ML19-F1
#
_cell.length_a   1.000
_cell.length_b   1.000
_cell.length_c   1.000
_cell.angle_alpha   90.00
_cell.angle_beta   90.00
_cell.angle_gamma   90.00
#
_symmetry.space_group_name_H-M   'P 1'
#
loop_
_entity.id
_entity.type
_entity.pdbx_description
1 polymer ?
#
loop_
_entity_poly.entity_id
_entity_poly.type
_entity_poly.pdbx_seq_one_letter_code
_entity_poly.pdbx_strand_id
1 'polypeptide(L)'
;MDDDLAVANLISHWAFRRDVTPIQIFNRATDPFLRGVKEHLHRTLLLLDAMKLRNHVLVITRWKVSADDVRRLEELVNLRVTVLVTWSGIKDQRIEPVDSRVAEQSLAILAKLAKRTKCILYWRPIVAGLNDGEDDISRAIELSRLADATVFTGLFHRAEIREYLRSLGVEDLYQDAPRRKVMPREVEQRVLEGFDGERLFRKTSCAIAFAHGVADWNGHYGIDHICDICPADQVSICASAHRLPERSAVEALASAAGLSCADLEIGPGHITVADSTEQQRYFIQHSLGFQVHDRAMPHLPGRHGRAEEGWE
;
A
#
# COMPACT_ATOMS: atom_id res chain seq x y z
N MET A 1 5.29 19.24 -16.24
CA MET A 1 6.26 19.56 -15.17
C MET A 1 7.53 18.82 -15.53
N ASP A 2 8.68 19.46 -15.40
CA ASP A 2 9.97 18.83 -15.66
C ASP A 2 10.33 17.85 -14.52
N ASP A 3 10.98 16.73 -14.85
CA ASP A 3 11.25 15.64 -13.88
C ASP A 3 12.27 16.08 -12.82
N ASP A 4 13.30 16.82 -13.20
CA ASP A 4 14.31 17.34 -12.28
C ASP A 4 13.68 18.31 -11.26
N LEU A 5 12.78 19.20 -11.70
CA LEU A 5 12.02 20.06 -10.81
C LEU A 5 11.07 19.28 -9.88
N ALA A 6 10.40 18.23 -10.39
CA ALA A 6 9.53 17.39 -9.57
C ALA A 6 10.31 16.67 -8.47
N VAL A 7 11.49 16.13 -8.80
CA VAL A 7 12.40 15.50 -7.83
C VAL A 7 12.91 16.52 -6.81
N ALA A 8 13.32 17.72 -7.25
CA ALA A 8 13.77 18.79 -6.36
C ALA A 8 12.68 19.16 -5.35
N ASN A 9 11.45 19.35 -5.81
CA ASN A 9 10.29 19.65 -4.96
C ASN A 9 9.99 18.54 -3.96
N LEU A 10 10.12 17.27 -4.37
CA LEU A 10 9.92 16.13 -3.48
C LEU A 10 10.95 16.12 -2.35
N ILE A 11 12.24 16.26 -2.67
CA ILE A 11 13.31 16.17 -1.66
C ILE A 11 13.38 17.39 -0.75
N SER A 12 12.91 18.56 -1.21
CA SER A 12 12.81 19.78 -0.40
C SER A 12 11.53 19.85 0.42
N HIS A 13 10.60 18.91 0.22
CA HIS A 13 9.32 18.91 0.92
C HIS A 13 9.55 18.74 2.44
N TRP A 14 8.86 19.53 3.26
CA TRP A 14 9.06 19.58 4.73
C TRP A 14 8.95 18.20 5.40
N ALA A 15 8.02 17.36 4.90
CA ALA A 15 7.77 16.01 5.39
C ALA A 15 8.72 14.94 4.83
N PHE A 16 9.57 15.26 3.84
CA PHE A 16 10.52 14.30 3.30
C PHE A 16 11.66 14.08 4.29
N ARG A 17 11.99 12.81 4.51
CA ARG A 17 13.12 12.35 5.30
C ARG A 17 13.89 11.34 4.48
N ARG A 18 15.16 11.66 4.26
CA ARG A 18 16.11 10.80 3.56
C ARG A 18 16.14 9.42 4.22
N ASP A 19 16.07 8.39 3.39
CA ASP A 19 16.10 6.96 3.75
C ASP A 19 14.92 6.45 4.61
N VAL A 20 13.98 7.33 5.00
CA VAL A 20 12.87 7.03 5.91
C VAL A 20 11.53 7.13 5.20
N THR A 21 11.25 8.24 4.52
CA THR A 21 9.93 8.47 3.91
C THR A 21 9.71 7.51 2.74
N PRO A 22 8.70 6.63 2.76
CA PRO A 22 8.32 5.86 1.57
C PRO A 22 7.80 6.81 0.49
N ILE A 23 8.22 6.59 -0.75
CA ILE A 23 7.85 7.41 -1.90
C ILE A 23 6.88 6.61 -2.77
N GLN A 24 5.70 7.16 -3.05
CA GLN A 24 4.82 6.68 -4.11
C GLN A 24 4.88 7.67 -5.27
N ILE A 25 5.18 7.16 -6.47
CA ILE A 25 5.29 7.99 -7.68
C ILE A 25 4.24 7.57 -8.71
N PHE A 26 3.69 8.54 -9.44
CA PHE A 26 2.74 8.33 -10.55
C PHE A 26 1.51 7.45 -10.19
N ASN A 27 0.99 7.55 -8.97
CA ASN A 27 -0.04 6.63 -8.45
C ASN A 27 -1.44 7.25 -8.27
N ARG A 28 -1.58 8.58 -8.35
CA ARG A 28 -2.86 9.27 -8.07
C ARG A 28 -3.75 9.47 -9.29
N ALA A 29 -3.16 9.81 -10.44
CA ALA A 29 -3.90 10.24 -11.63
C ALA A 29 -3.52 9.49 -12.91
N THR A 30 -2.57 8.55 -12.82
CA THR A 30 -2.06 7.82 -13.98
C THR A 30 -1.49 6.47 -13.56
N ASP A 31 -1.07 5.68 -14.53
CA ASP A 31 -0.33 4.44 -14.32
C ASP A 31 1.14 4.63 -14.79
N PRO A 32 2.12 4.22 -13.97
CA PRO A 32 3.54 4.51 -14.20
C PRO A 32 4.10 3.87 -15.47
N PHE A 33 3.51 2.79 -15.99
CA PHE A 33 4.03 2.07 -17.17
C PHE A 33 3.30 2.40 -18.48
N LEU A 34 2.38 3.37 -18.48
CA LEU A 34 1.82 3.88 -19.72
C LEU A 34 2.91 4.47 -20.62
N ARG A 35 2.75 4.34 -21.95
CA ARG A 35 3.77 4.73 -22.95
C ARG A 35 4.25 6.19 -22.80
N GLY A 36 3.37 7.10 -22.40
CA GLY A 36 3.70 8.52 -22.19
C GLY A 36 4.20 8.87 -20.78
N VAL A 37 4.20 7.92 -19.85
CA VAL A 37 4.56 8.14 -18.44
C VAL A 37 5.84 7.40 -18.07
N LYS A 38 6.07 6.23 -18.65
CA LYS A 38 7.18 5.34 -18.28
C LYS A 38 8.56 5.98 -18.38
N GLU A 39 8.79 6.89 -19.32
CA GLU A 39 10.10 7.57 -19.41
C GLU A 39 10.31 8.53 -18.25
N HIS A 40 9.24 9.21 -17.81
CA HIS A 40 9.26 10.05 -16.60
C HIS A 40 9.44 9.23 -15.33
N LEU A 41 8.81 8.04 -15.26
CA LEU A 41 9.04 7.09 -14.16
C LEU A 41 10.53 6.77 -14.04
N HIS A 42 11.14 6.26 -15.12
CA HIS A 42 12.53 5.82 -15.12
C HIS A 42 13.49 6.99 -14.87
N ARG A 43 13.24 8.17 -15.47
CA ARG A 43 14.03 9.38 -15.23
C ARG A 43 13.98 9.81 -13.76
N THR A 44 12.80 9.85 -13.17
CA THR A 44 12.62 10.22 -11.75
C THR A 44 13.33 9.25 -10.82
N LEU A 45 13.23 7.94 -11.09
CA LEU A 45 13.93 6.92 -10.32
C LEU A 45 15.46 7.07 -10.40
N LEU A 46 16.01 7.30 -11.60
CA LEU A 46 17.44 7.51 -11.79
C LEU A 46 17.94 8.75 -11.05
N LEU A 47 17.19 9.85 -11.07
CA LEU A 47 17.54 11.08 -10.35
C LEU A 47 17.57 10.86 -8.83
N LEU A 48 16.55 10.18 -8.29
CA LEU A 48 16.48 9.84 -6.87
C LEU A 48 17.60 8.85 -6.46
N ASP A 49 17.92 7.88 -7.32
CA ASP A 49 18.98 6.90 -7.07
C ASP A 49 20.37 7.54 -7.12
N ALA A 50 20.61 8.47 -8.05
CA ALA A 50 21.87 9.22 -8.15
C ALA A 50 22.17 10.05 -6.88
N MET A 51 21.12 10.45 -6.15
CA MET A 51 21.26 11.10 -4.84
C MET A 51 21.60 10.11 -3.70
N LYS A 52 21.79 8.82 -4.00
CA LYS A 52 22.11 7.72 -3.08
C LYS A 52 21.04 7.49 -2.00
N LEU A 53 19.78 7.77 -2.33
CA LEU A 53 18.66 7.55 -1.42
C LEU A 53 18.39 6.05 -1.26
N ARG A 54 18.04 5.62 -0.04
CA ARG A 54 17.66 4.23 0.28
C ARG A 54 16.18 4.10 0.64
N ASN A 55 15.41 5.15 0.37
CA ASN A 55 13.96 5.18 0.58
C ASN A 55 13.29 4.01 -0.16
N HIS A 56 12.20 3.50 0.42
CA HIS A 56 11.29 2.63 -0.30
C HIS A 56 10.58 3.42 -1.39
N VAL A 57 10.58 2.90 -2.62
CA VAL A 57 9.85 3.50 -3.74
C VAL A 57 8.83 2.50 -4.26
N LEU A 58 7.57 2.91 -4.23
CA LEU A 58 6.42 2.08 -4.55
C LEU A 58 5.89 2.48 -5.92
N VAL A 59 5.93 1.54 -6.86
CA VAL A 59 5.41 1.70 -8.22
C VAL A 59 4.19 0.80 -8.36
N ILE A 60 2.99 1.38 -8.31
CA ILE A 60 1.73 0.64 -8.40
C ILE A 60 1.24 0.68 -9.84
N THR A 61 1.04 -0.49 -10.45
CA THR A 61 0.63 -0.59 -11.85
C THR A 61 -0.47 -1.62 -12.03
N ARG A 62 -1.40 -1.37 -12.94
CA ARG A 62 -2.27 -2.37 -13.56
C ARG A 62 -1.85 -2.64 -15.02
N TRP A 63 -0.93 -1.84 -15.55
CA TRP A 63 -0.50 -1.91 -16.94
C TRP A 63 0.74 -2.79 -17.15
N LYS A 64 1.05 -3.01 -18.44
CA LYS A 64 2.11 -3.90 -18.90
C LYS A 64 3.49 -3.44 -18.41
N VAL A 65 4.17 -4.31 -17.67
CA VAL A 65 5.61 -4.21 -17.38
C VAL A 65 6.37 -5.05 -18.40
N SER A 66 7.31 -4.45 -19.12
CA SER A 66 8.13 -5.17 -20.10
C SER A 66 9.48 -5.63 -19.52
N ALA A 67 10.16 -6.55 -20.22
CA ALA A 67 11.51 -6.95 -19.84
C ALA A 67 12.51 -5.78 -19.84
N ASP A 68 12.30 -4.78 -20.70
CA ASP A 68 13.12 -3.57 -20.72
C ASP A 68 12.92 -2.71 -19.47
N ASP A 69 11.65 -2.58 -19.04
CA ASP A 69 11.33 -1.88 -17.81
C ASP A 69 12.01 -2.54 -16.61
N VAL A 70 11.94 -3.87 -16.50
CA VAL A 70 12.62 -4.59 -15.41
C VAL A 70 14.14 -4.37 -15.45
N ARG A 71 14.77 -4.42 -16.62
CA ARG A 71 16.22 -4.15 -16.74
C ARG A 71 16.58 -2.76 -16.21
N ARG A 72 15.83 -1.73 -16.58
CA ARG A 72 16.05 -0.34 -16.13
C ARG A 72 15.83 -0.20 -14.62
N LEU A 73 14.86 -0.91 -14.03
CA LEU A 73 14.68 -0.94 -12.58
C LEU A 73 15.85 -1.63 -11.87
N GLU A 74 16.40 -2.71 -12.44
CA GLU A 74 17.54 -3.43 -11.88
C GLU A 74 18.88 -2.67 -11.99
N GLU A 75 18.96 -1.61 -12.81
CA GLU A 75 20.12 -0.70 -12.87
C GLU A 75 20.21 0.22 -11.63
N LEU A 76 19.12 0.39 -10.88
CA LEU A 76 19.08 1.21 -9.67
C LEU A 76 19.78 0.49 -8.51
N VAL A 77 20.76 1.15 -7.88
CA VAL A 77 21.63 0.50 -6.88
C VAL A 77 21.34 0.92 -5.44
N ASN A 78 20.69 2.07 -5.23
CA ASN A 78 20.44 2.63 -3.91
C ASN A 78 18.97 2.47 -3.47
N LEU A 79 18.01 2.80 -4.33
CA LEU A 79 16.57 2.80 -4.02
C LEU A 79 15.97 1.42 -3.80
N ARG A 80 15.16 1.24 -2.76
CA ARG A 80 14.41 0.00 -2.53
C ARG A 80 13.10 0.02 -3.32
N VAL A 81 13.18 -0.35 -4.59
CA VAL A 81 12.02 -0.33 -5.50
C VAL A 81 11.15 -1.57 -5.30
N THR A 82 9.84 -1.35 -5.21
CA THR A 82 8.83 -2.39 -5.23
C THR A 82 7.76 -2.07 -6.26
N VAL A 83 7.54 -3.01 -7.18
CA VAL A 83 6.44 -2.97 -8.15
C VAL A 83 5.25 -3.73 -7.58
N LEU A 84 4.15 -3.02 -7.37
CA LEU A 84 2.87 -3.59 -6.93
C LEU A 84 2.00 -3.80 -8.16
N VAL A 85 1.84 -5.05 -8.59
CA VAL A 85 1.00 -5.39 -9.74
C VAL A 85 -0.44 -5.56 -9.26
N THR A 86 -1.28 -4.62 -9.65
CA THR A 86 -2.70 -4.59 -9.35
C THR A 86 -3.42 -5.60 -10.23
N TRP A 87 -3.93 -6.66 -9.61
CA TRP A 87 -4.80 -7.64 -10.24
C TRP A 87 -6.14 -7.62 -9.50
N SER A 88 -7.25 -7.50 -10.21
CA SER A 88 -8.58 -7.60 -9.60
C SER A 88 -9.22 -8.95 -9.85
N GLY A 89 -9.08 -9.52 -11.05
CA GLY A 89 -9.83 -10.71 -11.46
C GLY A 89 -11.29 -10.42 -11.83
N ILE A 90 -11.74 -9.17 -11.75
CA ILE A 90 -13.09 -8.77 -12.12
C ILE A 90 -13.27 -8.94 -13.63
N LYS A 91 -14.31 -9.68 -14.03
CA LYS A 91 -14.60 -10.02 -15.44
C LYS A 91 -15.51 -8.99 -16.12
N ASP A 92 -16.30 -8.24 -15.36
CA ASP A 92 -17.19 -7.21 -15.91
C ASP A 92 -16.38 -5.99 -16.37
N GLN A 93 -16.30 -5.79 -17.68
CA GLN A 93 -15.53 -4.72 -18.31
C GLN A 93 -16.08 -3.31 -18.03
N ARG A 94 -17.33 -3.20 -17.57
CA ARG A 94 -17.91 -1.92 -17.13
C ARG A 94 -17.29 -1.47 -15.80
N ILE A 95 -16.84 -2.43 -14.99
CA ILE A 95 -16.21 -2.20 -13.69
C ILE A 95 -14.68 -2.18 -13.84
N GLU A 96 -14.13 -3.16 -14.55
CA GLU A 96 -12.71 -3.29 -14.82
C GLU A 96 -12.43 -3.38 -16.33
N PRO A 97 -12.18 -2.25 -17.00
CA PRO A 97 -11.95 -2.25 -18.44
C PRO A 97 -10.57 -2.79 -18.83
N VAL A 98 -9.64 -2.94 -17.89
CA VAL A 98 -8.30 -3.47 -18.16
C VAL A 98 -8.29 -4.98 -17.94
N ASP A 99 -7.93 -5.72 -18.99
CA ASP A 99 -7.82 -7.18 -18.92
C ASP A 99 -6.78 -7.63 -17.87
N SER A 100 -7.24 -8.41 -16.89
CA SER A 100 -6.40 -8.91 -15.79
C SER A 100 -5.20 -9.73 -16.27
N ARG A 101 -5.24 -10.32 -17.48
CA ARG A 101 -4.09 -11.01 -18.10
C ARG A 101 -2.87 -10.11 -18.28
N VAL A 102 -3.05 -8.79 -18.39
CA VAL A 102 -1.94 -7.82 -18.45
C VAL A 102 -1.14 -7.82 -17.14
N ALA A 103 -1.83 -7.85 -16.00
CA ALA A 103 -1.20 -7.94 -14.69
C ALA A 103 -0.50 -9.30 -14.51
N GLU A 104 -1.13 -10.40 -14.91
CA GLU A 104 -0.55 -11.75 -14.81
C GLU A 104 0.75 -11.89 -15.62
N GLN A 105 0.77 -11.36 -16.85
CA GLN A 105 1.97 -11.33 -17.68
C GLN A 105 3.07 -10.45 -17.04
N SER A 106 2.69 -9.34 -16.42
CA SER A 106 3.64 -8.46 -15.74
C SER A 106 4.26 -9.11 -14.52
N LEU A 107 3.47 -9.86 -13.73
CA LEU A 107 3.96 -10.70 -12.64
C LEU A 107 4.95 -11.74 -13.15
N ALA A 108 4.61 -12.48 -14.21
CA ALA A 108 5.50 -13.49 -14.78
C ALA A 108 6.83 -12.91 -15.29
N ILE A 109 6.80 -11.72 -15.89
CA ILE A 109 8.01 -11.01 -16.34
C ILE A 109 8.87 -10.59 -15.14
N LEU A 110 8.26 -9.99 -14.12
CA LEU A 110 8.96 -9.58 -12.90
C LEU A 110 9.57 -10.79 -12.18
N ALA A 111 8.79 -11.85 -11.95
CA ALA A 111 9.24 -13.08 -11.31
C ALA A 111 10.46 -13.70 -12.01
N LYS A 112 10.51 -13.63 -13.34
CA LYS A 112 11.60 -14.19 -14.15
C LYS A 112 12.87 -13.34 -14.14
N LEU A 113 12.73 -12.01 -14.09
CA LEU A 113 13.82 -11.09 -14.43
C LEU A 113 14.31 -10.23 -13.26
N ALA A 114 13.42 -9.89 -12.32
CA ALA A 114 13.77 -9.05 -11.19
C ALA A 114 14.55 -9.86 -10.14
N LYS A 115 15.59 -9.24 -9.57
CA LYS A 115 16.37 -9.84 -8.48
C LYS A 115 16.32 -8.93 -7.24
N ARG A 116 16.60 -7.65 -7.47
CA ARG A 116 16.62 -6.62 -6.42
C ARG A 116 15.25 -5.95 -6.26
N THR A 117 14.63 -5.59 -7.37
CA THR A 117 13.28 -5.04 -7.40
C THR A 117 12.31 -6.06 -6.85
N LYS A 118 11.47 -5.66 -5.90
CA LYS A 118 10.47 -6.54 -5.32
C LYS A 118 9.17 -6.49 -6.08
N CYS A 119 8.49 -7.62 -6.17
CA CYS A 119 7.23 -7.79 -6.85
C CYS A 119 6.16 -8.18 -5.83
N ILE A 120 5.09 -7.40 -5.76
CA ILE A 120 3.95 -7.68 -4.88
C ILE A 120 2.73 -7.94 -5.74
N LEU A 121 2.07 -9.08 -5.52
CA LEU A 121 0.71 -9.29 -6.01
C LEU A 121 -0.20 -8.38 -5.20
N TYR A 122 -0.73 -7.34 -5.83
CA TYR A 122 -1.63 -6.41 -5.19
C TYR A 122 -3.07 -6.72 -5.61
N TRP A 123 -3.68 -7.69 -4.93
CA TRP A 123 -5.04 -8.12 -5.21
C TRP A 123 -6.05 -7.08 -4.75
N ARG A 124 -6.50 -6.25 -5.71
CA ARG A 124 -7.47 -5.19 -5.44
C ARG A 124 -8.19 -4.64 -6.68
N PRO A 125 -9.42 -4.13 -6.49
CA PRO A 125 -10.25 -4.34 -5.30
C PRO A 125 -10.80 -5.77 -5.27
N ILE A 126 -11.05 -6.30 -4.07
CA ILE A 126 -11.93 -7.45 -3.87
C ILE A 126 -13.34 -6.91 -3.58
N VAL A 127 -14.32 -7.39 -4.33
CA VAL A 127 -15.73 -7.00 -4.23
C VAL A 127 -16.57 -8.27 -4.07
N ALA A 128 -17.43 -8.26 -3.05
CA ALA A 128 -18.29 -9.39 -2.74
C ALA A 128 -19.20 -9.72 -3.94
N GLY A 129 -19.24 -10.99 -4.32
CA GLY A 129 -20.05 -11.49 -5.44
C GLY A 129 -19.48 -11.23 -6.83
N LEU A 130 -18.35 -10.53 -6.96
CA LEU A 130 -17.73 -10.24 -8.27
C LEU A 130 -16.44 -11.00 -8.52
N ASN A 131 -15.58 -11.08 -7.52
CA ASN A 131 -14.22 -11.63 -7.65
C ASN A 131 -13.70 -12.20 -6.33
N ASP A 132 -14.58 -12.87 -5.58
CA ASP A 132 -14.32 -13.48 -4.28
C ASP A 132 -14.77 -14.96 -4.21
N GLY A 133 -15.00 -15.59 -5.36
CA GLY A 133 -15.34 -17.01 -5.46
C GLY A 133 -14.11 -17.92 -5.34
N GLU A 134 -14.36 -19.23 -5.26
CA GLU A 134 -13.29 -20.25 -5.14
C GLU A 134 -12.28 -20.19 -6.29
N ASP A 135 -12.76 -19.99 -7.53
CA ASP A 135 -11.90 -19.86 -8.71
C ASP A 135 -11.01 -18.60 -8.63
N ASP A 136 -11.55 -17.49 -8.13
CA ASP A 136 -10.82 -16.22 -8.04
C ASP A 136 -9.72 -16.31 -6.97
N ILE A 137 -10.05 -16.90 -5.81
CA ILE A 137 -9.09 -17.18 -4.73
C ILE A 137 -8.01 -18.14 -5.22
N SER A 138 -8.39 -19.23 -5.88
CA SER A 138 -7.45 -20.22 -6.43
C SER A 138 -6.49 -19.55 -7.43
N ARG A 139 -7.00 -18.67 -8.30
CA ARG A 139 -6.16 -17.93 -9.23
C ARG A 139 -5.24 -16.95 -8.52
N ALA A 140 -5.71 -16.25 -7.49
CA ALA A 140 -4.88 -15.36 -6.69
C ALA A 140 -3.72 -16.11 -6.01
N ILE A 141 -3.96 -17.33 -5.51
CA ILE A 141 -2.94 -18.22 -4.94
C ILE A 141 -1.93 -18.66 -6.00
N GLU A 142 -2.37 -19.04 -7.20
CA GLU A 142 -1.45 -19.36 -8.29
C GLU A 142 -0.53 -18.19 -8.64
N LEU A 143 -1.08 -16.97 -8.67
CA LEU A 143 -0.33 -15.75 -8.95
C LEU A 143 0.58 -15.33 -7.78
N SER A 144 0.21 -15.67 -6.54
CA SER A 144 1.01 -15.38 -5.33
C SER A 144 2.42 -15.96 -5.45
N ARG A 145 2.54 -17.13 -6.09
CA ARG A 145 3.79 -17.86 -6.30
C ARG A 145 4.77 -17.14 -7.24
N LEU A 146 4.28 -16.16 -8.01
CA LEU A 146 5.10 -15.30 -8.86
C LEU A 146 5.54 -14.01 -8.15
N ALA A 147 5.05 -13.74 -6.94
CA ALA A 147 5.32 -12.53 -6.19
C ALA A 147 6.18 -12.84 -4.94
N ASP A 148 6.89 -11.82 -4.45
CA ASP A 148 7.59 -11.90 -3.17
C ASP A 148 6.59 -11.96 -2.00
N ALA A 149 5.45 -11.28 -2.12
CA ALA A 149 4.33 -11.31 -1.18
C ALA A 149 3.01 -10.85 -1.84
N THR A 150 1.90 -11.10 -1.14
CA THR A 150 0.55 -10.75 -1.59
C THR A 150 -0.12 -9.77 -0.62
N VAL A 151 -0.74 -8.74 -1.17
CA VAL A 151 -1.59 -7.81 -0.43
C VAL A 151 -3.00 -7.91 -0.97
N PHE A 152 -3.97 -8.07 -0.09
CA PHE A 152 -5.39 -8.08 -0.46
C PHE A 152 -6.12 -6.89 0.16
N THR A 153 -7.03 -6.27 -0.58
CA THR A 153 -7.84 -5.17 -0.05
C THR A 153 -9.12 -4.99 -0.84
N GLY A 154 -10.18 -4.61 -0.12
CA GLY A 154 -11.48 -4.33 -0.71
C GLY A 154 -11.59 -2.96 -1.42
N LEU A 155 -12.81 -2.63 -1.83
CA LEU A 155 -13.13 -1.50 -2.68
C LEU A 155 -13.10 -0.17 -1.93
N PHE A 156 -12.52 0.86 -2.56
CA PHE A 156 -12.65 2.23 -2.11
C PHE A 156 -13.84 2.89 -2.83
N HIS A 157 -15.03 2.77 -2.26
CA HIS A 157 -16.29 3.06 -2.95
C HIS A 157 -16.82 4.47 -2.61
N ARG A 158 -16.23 5.51 -3.21
CA ARG A 158 -16.73 6.88 -3.02
C ARG A 158 -18.00 7.14 -3.85
N ALA A 159 -18.76 8.16 -3.47
CA ALA A 159 -20.00 8.55 -4.15
C ALA A 159 -19.79 8.78 -5.66
N GLU A 160 -18.67 9.40 -6.06
CA GLU A 160 -18.35 9.66 -7.46
C GLU A 160 -18.10 8.36 -8.25
N ILE A 161 -17.49 7.35 -7.62
CA ILE A 161 -17.29 6.03 -8.24
C ILE A 161 -18.65 5.33 -8.40
N ARG A 162 -19.50 5.39 -7.37
CA ARG A 162 -20.86 4.81 -7.43
C ARG A 162 -21.69 5.45 -8.54
N GLU A 163 -21.70 6.78 -8.64
CA GLU A 163 -22.42 7.50 -9.69
C GLU A 163 -21.89 7.16 -11.09
N TYR A 164 -20.57 7.09 -11.26
CA TYR A 164 -19.97 6.67 -12.52
C TYR A 164 -20.37 5.24 -12.90
N LEU A 165 -20.30 4.28 -11.98
CA LEU A 165 -20.70 2.89 -12.23
C LEU A 165 -22.20 2.80 -12.59
N ARG A 166 -23.07 3.54 -11.91
CA ARG A 166 -24.50 3.64 -12.28
C ARG A 166 -24.69 4.18 -13.69
N SER A 167 -23.90 5.18 -14.10
CA SER A 167 -23.96 5.71 -15.47
C SER A 167 -23.58 4.68 -16.54
N LEU A 168 -22.83 3.64 -16.17
CA LEU A 168 -22.49 2.48 -17.00
C LEU A 168 -23.49 1.32 -16.87
N GLY A 169 -24.59 1.51 -16.12
CA GLY A 169 -25.60 0.48 -15.88
C GLY A 169 -25.15 -0.62 -14.93
N VAL A 170 -24.19 -0.33 -14.04
CA VAL A 170 -23.78 -1.23 -12.96
C VAL A 170 -24.62 -0.90 -11.73
N GLU A 171 -25.21 -1.93 -11.12
CA GLU A 171 -25.94 -1.81 -9.86
C GLU A 171 -25.00 -1.42 -8.72
N ASP A 172 -25.57 -0.87 -7.64
CA ASP A 172 -24.77 -0.51 -6.48
C ASP A 172 -24.11 -1.75 -5.87
N LEU A 173 -22.78 -1.76 -5.87
CA LEU A 173 -21.97 -2.83 -5.30
C LEU A 173 -22.11 -2.95 -3.78
N TYR A 174 -22.47 -1.83 -3.14
CA TYR A 174 -22.61 -1.64 -1.71
C TYR A 174 -23.68 -0.57 -1.46
N GLN A 175 -24.39 -0.67 -0.34
CA GLN A 175 -25.48 0.25 0.02
C GLN A 175 -24.94 1.66 0.28
N ASP A 176 -23.81 1.74 0.98
CA ASP A 176 -23.14 2.98 1.33
C ASP A 176 -21.90 3.25 0.47
N ALA A 177 -21.40 4.47 0.60
CA ALA A 177 -20.18 4.94 -0.03
C ALA A 177 -19.21 5.47 1.03
N PRO A 178 -18.70 4.60 1.91
CA PRO A 178 -17.93 5.02 3.08
C PRO A 178 -16.58 5.62 2.69
N ARG A 179 -16.03 6.46 3.58
CA ARG A 179 -14.69 7.06 3.41
C ARG A 179 -13.56 6.03 3.48
N ARG A 180 -13.81 4.82 4.00
CA ARG A 180 -12.82 3.74 4.13
C ARG A 180 -13.15 2.63 3.15
N LYS A 181 -12.20 1.72 2.93
CA LYS A 181 -12.41 0.59 2.02
C LYS A 181 -13.42 -0.39 2.59
N VAL A 182 -14.35 -0.84 1.77
CA VAL A 182 -15.33 -1.88 2.10
C VAL A 182 -14.68 -3.23 1.81
N MET A 183 -14.60 -4.09 2.83
CA MET A 183 -14.10 -5.45 2.75
C MET A 183 -14.91 -6.28 3.74
N PRO A 184 -15.98 -6.96 3.27
CA PRO A 184 -16.86 -7.70 4.17
C PRO A 184 -16.10 -8.80 4.91
N ARG A 185 -16.51 -9.09 6.14
CA ARG A 185 -15.83 -10.05 7.02
C ARG A 185 -15.77 -11.45 6.41
N GLU A 186 -16.88 -11.93 5.85
CA GLU A 186 -16.94 -13.25 5.23
C GLU A 186 -16.02 -13.38 4.02
N VAL A 187 -15.89 -12.30 3.23
CA VAL A 187 -14.97 -12.24 2.08
C VAL A 187 -13.53 -12.33 2.57
N GLU A 188 -13.16 -11.59 3.62
CA GLU A 188 -11.83 -11.72 4.21
C GLU A 188 -11.59 -13.14 4.72
N GLN A 189 -12.55 -13.72 5.44
CA GLN A 189 -12.41 -15.06 5.99
C GLN A 189 -12.12 -16.09 4.89
N ARG A 190 -12.88 -16.08 3.78
CA ARG A 190 -12.62 -16.96 2.63
C ARG A 190 -11.21 -16.77 2.05
N VAL A 191 -10.75 -15.52 1.93
CA VAL A 191 -9.39 -15.22 1.43
C VAL A 191 -8.34 -15.77 2.39
N LEU A 192 -8.52 -15.60 3.70
CA LEU A 192 -7.58 -16.11 4.71
C LEU A 192 -7.53 -17.64 4.73
N GLU A 193 -8.70 -18.30 4.67
CA GLU A 193 -8.83 -19.76 4.62
C GLU A 193 -8.20 -20.34 3.36
N GLY A 194 -8.39 -19.69 2.20
CA GLY A 194 -7.81 -20.15 0.94
C GLY A 194 -6.29 -20.05 0.89
N PHE A 195 -5.70 -18.98 1.44
CA PHE A 195 -4.25 -18.78 1.41
C PHE A 195 -3.47 -19.59 2.46
N ASP A 196 -4.13 -20.10 3.51
CA ASP A 196 -3.54 -20.96 4.56
C ASP A 196 -2.15 -20.50 5.08
N GLY A 197 -1.99 -19.18 5.29
CA GLY A 197 -0.75 -18.59 5.80
C GLY A 197 0.35 -18.31 4.75
N GLU A 198 0.09 -18.48 3.46
CA GLU A 198 1.00 -18.07 2.38
C GLU A 198 1.15 -16.54 2.32
N ARG A 199 2.28 -15.96 2.76
CA ARG A 199 2.80 -14.59 2.48
C ARG A 199 1.74 -13.51 2.17
N LEU A 200 0.66 -13.48 2.94
CA LEU A 200 -0.54 -12.69 2.70
C LEU A 200 -0.64 -11.59 3.75
N PHE A 201 -0.93 -10.36 3.33
CA PHE A 201 -0.90 -9.21 4.22
C PHE A 201 -2.13 -8.31 4.01
N ARG A 202 -2.71 -7.86 5.13
CA ARG A 202 -3.76 -6.80 5.12
C ARG A 202 -3.21 -5.42 4.77
N LYS A 203 -1.91 -5.21 5.00
CA LYS A 203 -1.25 -3.91 4.90
C LYS A 203 -0.18 -3.94 3.82
N THR A 204 -0.30 -3.00 2.88
CA THR A 204 0.66 -2.85 1.78
C THR A 204 2.09 -2.68 2.28
N SER A 205 2.31 -1.87 3.32
CA SER A 205 3.64 -1.65 3.88
C SER A 205 4.22 -2.91 4.53
N CYS A 206 3.41 -3.75 5.19
CA CYS A 206 3.88 -5.01 5.77
C CYS A 206 4.39 -5.99 4.70
N ALA A 207 3.66 -6.15 3.58
CA ALA A 207 4.12 -7.02 2.49
C ALA A 207 5.41 -6.53 1.85
N ILE A 208 5.56 -5.21 1.68
CA ILE A 208 6.78 -4.64 1.13
C ILE A 208 7.94 -4.79 2.12
N ALA A 209 7.70 -4.53 3.40
CA ALA A 209 8.70 -4.69 4.45
C ALA A 209 9.18 -6.15 4.51
N PHE A 210 8.27 -7.12 4.42
CA PHE A 210 8.57 -8.54 4.28
C PHE A 210 9.43 -8.85 3.05
N ALA A 211 9.03 -8.38 1.87
CA ALA A 211 9.79 -8.62 0.64
C ALA A 211 11.22 -8.06 0.68
N HIS A 212 11.45 -7.00 1.48
CA HIS A 212 12.77 -6.40 1.69
C HIS A 212 13.49 -6.87 2.97
N GLY A 213 12.87 -7.72 3.79
CA GLY A 213 13.46 -8.20 5.06
C GLY A 213 13.68 -7.09 6.09
N VAL A 214 12.78 -6.12 6.17
CA VAL A 214 12.86 -4.97 7.10
C VAL A 214 11.60 -4.87 7.97
N ALA A 215 11.64 -4.05 9.02
CA ALA A 215 10.44 -3.76 9.80
C ALA A 215 9.47 -2.87 9.01
N ASP A 216 8.18 -3.03 9.26
CA ASP A 216 7.14 -2.17 8.67
C ASP A 216 7.29 -0.72 9.12
N TRP A 217 7.54 0.19 8.17
CA TRP A 217 7.74 1.62 8.44
C TRP A 217 6.47 2.35 8.87
N ASN A 218 5.30 1.72 8.72
CA ASN A 218 4.07 2.26 9.29
C ASN A 218 3.93 1.89 10.78
N GLY A 219 4.69 0.93 11.29
CA GLY A 219 4.70 0.60 12.71
C GLY A 219 3.44 -0.09 13.21
N HIS A 220 2.81 -0.94 12.39
CA HIS A 220 1.55 -1.60 12.78
C HIS A 220 1.69 -2.61 13.93
N TYR A 221 2.91 -3.06 14.25
CA TYR A 221 3.14 -3.94 15.39
C TYR A 221 2.72 -3.27 16.71
N GLY A 222 2.07 -4.03 17.59
CA GLY A 222 1.50 -3.53 18.83
C GLY A 222 0.04 -3.08 18.71
N ILE A 223 -0.51 -3.01 17.50
CA ILE A 223 -1.96 -2.85 17.29
C ILE A 223 -2.63 -4.23 17.26
N ASP A 224 -3.69 -4.35 18.03
CA ASP A 224 -4.42 -5.59 18.19
C ASP A 224 -5.00 -6.12 16.86
N HIS A 225 -4.94 -7.44 16.69
CA HIS A 225 -5.41 -8.20 15.54
C HIS A 225 -4.82 -7.82 14.15
N ILE A 226 -3.85 -6.89 14.02
CA ILE A 226 -3.28 -6.57 12.69
C ILE A 226 -2.32 -7.65 12.21
N CYS A 227 -1.47 -8.13 13.13
CA CYS A 227 -0.32 -8.99 12.81
C CYS A 227 -0.61 -10.49 12.93
N ASP A 228 -1.83 -10.89 13.29
CA ASP A 228 -2.27 -12.29 13.45
C ASP A 228 -2.13 -13.15 12.18
N ILE A 229 -2.15 -12.53 10.99
CA ILE A 229 -1.92 -13.21 9.71
C ILE A 229 -0.51 -13.03 9.15
N CYS A 230 0.34 -12.23 9.79
CA CYS A 230 1.69 -11.98 9.29
C CYS A 230 2.59 -13.20 9.57
N PRO A 231 3.54 -13.52 8.65
CA PRO A 231 4.56 -14.53 8.91
C PRO A 231 5.33 -14.28 10.20
N ALA A 232 5.62 -15.34 10.96
CA ALA A 232 6.22 -15.24 12.30
C ALA A 232 7.62 -14.60 12.30
N ASP A 233 8.40 -14.83 11.25
CA ASP A 233 9.70 -14.18 11.02
C ASP A 233 9.54 -12.66 10.84
N GLN A 234 8.56 -12.22 10.06
CA GLN A 234 8.25 -10.79 9.92
C GLN A 234 7.78 -10.17 11.24
N VAL A 235 6.94 -10.88 11.99
CA VAL A 235 6.50 -10.43 13.33
C VAL A 235 7.71 -10.25 14.24
N SER A 236 8.70 -11.16 14.20
CA SER A 236 9.94 -11.05 14.97
C SER A 236 10.77 -9.84 14.58
N ILE A 237 10.90 -9.55 13.27
CA ILE A 237 11.60 -8.36 12.76
C ILE A 237 10.91 -7.09 13.28
N CYS A 238 9.59 -7.00 13.13
CA CYS A 238 8.81 -5.85 13.59
C CYS A 238 8.88 -5.67 15.10
N ALA A 239 8.76 -6.76 15.88
CA ALA A 239 8.85 -6.72 17.34
C ALA A 239 10.23 -6.22 17.81
N SER A 240 11.30 -6.66 17.15
CA SER A 240 12.67 -6.25 17.46
C SER A 240 12.90 -4.76 17.23
N ALA A 241 12.28 -4.21 16.18
CA ALA A 241 12.34 -2.79 15.83
C ALA A 241 11.37 -1.92 16.64
N HIS A 242 10.32 -2.50 17.22
CA HIS A 242 9.29 -1.76 17.92
C HIS A 242 9.82 -1.15 19.22
N ARG A 243 9.65 0.17 19.36
CA ARG A 243 10.02 0.95 20.53
C ARG A 243 8.92 1.95 20.83
N LEU A 244 8.53 2.05 22.09
CA LEU A 244 7.64 3.13 22.53
C LEU A 244 8.40 4.46 22.35
N PRO A 245 7.87 5.41 21.57
CA PRO A 245 8.58 6.66 21.30
C PRO A 245 8.61 7.56 22.53
N GLU A 246 9.72 8.28 22.73
CA GLU A 246 9.84 9.27 23.80
C GLU A 246 8.91 10.46 23.53
N ARG A 247 8.24 10.94 24.59
CA ARG A 247 7.29 12.07 24.50
C ARG A 247 7.90 13.29 23.81
N SER A 248 9.12 13.66 24.17
CA SER A 248 9.85 14.79 23.58
C SER A 248 10.04 14.65 22.07
N ALA A 249 10.32 13.44 21.57
CA ALA A 249 10.47 13.17 20.16
C ALA A 249 9.15 13.29 19.40
N VAL A 250 8.05 12.79 20.00
CA VAL A 250 6.71 12.93 19.40
C VAL A 250 6.28 14.40 19.35
N GLU A 251 6.47 15.15 20.43
CA GLU A 251 6.14 16.57 20.52
C GLU A 251 6.94 17.41 19.51
N ALA A 252 8.24 17.12 19.33
CA ALA A 252 9.06 17.79 18.33
C ALA A 252 8.56 17.55 16.90
N LEU A 253 8.19 16.30 16.56
CA LEU A 253 7.64 15.96 15.25
C LEU A 253 6.24 16.54 15.03
N ALA A 254 5.38 16.52 16.05
CA ALA A 254 4.06 17.12 16.02
C ALA A 254 4.15 18.64 15.78
N SER A 255 5.02 19.33 16.52
CA SER A 255 5.28 20.76 16.32
C SER A 255 5.82 21.07 14.92
N ALA A 256 6.78 20.27 14.43
CA ALA A 256 7.29 20.41 13.06
C ALA A 256 6.22 20.18 11.98
N ALA A 257 5.22 19.34 12.26
CA ALA A 257 4.06 19.13 11.41
C ALA A 257 2.98 20.20 11.55
N GLY A 258 3.14 21.17 12.47
CA GLY A 258 2.14 22.20 12.76
C GLY A 258 0.95 21.71 13.58
N LEU A 259 1.11 20.64 14.36
CA LEU A 259 0.08 20.10 15.25
C LEU A 259 0.25 20.62 16.68
N SER A 260 -0.88 20.74 17.39
CA SER A 260 -0.88 21.00 18.83
C SER A 260 -0.37 19.79 19.61
N CYS A 261 0.46 20.05 20.63
CA CYS A 261 0.92 19.02 21.56
C CYS A 261 0.03 18.88 22.80
N ALA A 262 -0.96 19.75 22.99
CA ALA A 262 -1.79 19.79 24.21
C ALA A 262 -2.59 18.50 24.42
N ASP A 263 -3.06 17.90 23.33
CA ASP A 263 -3.91 16.70 23.30
C ASP A 263 -3.15 15.43 22.87
N LEU A 264 -1.82 15.43 22.99
CA LEU A 264 -0.98 14.32 22.55
C LEU A 264 -0.92 13.20 23.58
N GLU A 265 -1.40 12.03 23.18
CA GLU A 265 -1.40 10.81 23.98
C GLU A 265 -0.49 9.74 23.34
N ILE A 266 0.31 9.07 24.17
CA ILE A 266 1.16 7.96 23.75
C ILE A 266 0.68 6.73 24.50
N GLY A 267 0.08 5.79 23.77
CA GLY A 267 -0.45 4.55 24.32
C GLY A 267 0.29 3.32 23.81
N PRO A 268 -0.15 2.13 24.24
CA PRO A 268 0.29 0.88 23.65
C PRO A 268 -0.02 0.85 22.14
N GLY A 269 1.02 0.67 21.32
CA GLY A 269 0.93 0.48 19.87
C GLY A 269 0.64 1.73 19.02
N HIS A 270 0.08 2.81 19.58
CA HIS A 270 -0.21 4.04 18.80
C HIS A 270 -0.08 5.34 19.61
N ILE A 271 0.12 6.41 18.86
CA ILE A 271 0.02 7.80 19.31
C ILE A 271 -1.33 8.35 18.84
N THR A 272 -2.00 9.13 19.68
CA THR A 272 -3.21 9.88 19.31
C THR A 272 -2.90 11.38 19.26
N VAL A 273 -3.28 12.01 18.15
CA VAL A 273 -3.24 13.46 17.94
C VAL A 273 -4.63 13.98 17.59
N ALA A 274 -4.82 15.30 17.63
CA ALA A 274 -6.07 15.97 17.25
C ALA A 274 -5.87 16.88 16.02
N ASP A 275 -6.97 17.10 15.28
CA ASP A 275 -7.07 18.04 14.16
C ASP A 275 -5.96 17.89 13.10
N SER A 276 -5.62 16.65 12.81
CA SER A 276 -4.51 16.32 11.92
C SER A 276 -4.97 15.89 10.53
N THR A 277 -4.17 16.26 9.54
CA THR A 277 -4.25 15.71 8.19
C THR A 277 -3.51 14.37 8.10
N GLU A 278 -3.83 13.58 7.07
CA GLU A 278 -3.15 12.31 6.79
C GLU A 278 -1.64 12.50 6.55
N GLN A 279 -1.25 13.58 5.86
CA GLN A 279 0.14 13.89 5.59
C GLN A 279 0.94 14.19 6.87
N GLN A 280 0.35 14.95 7.81
CA GLN A 280 0.97 15.24 9.11
C GLN A 280 1.16 13.96 9.93
N ARG A 281 0.15 13.08 9.98
CA ARG A 281 0.27 11.80 10.68
C ARG A 281 1.30 10.87 10.04
N TYR A 282 1.31 10.76 8.72
CA TYR A 282 2.31 9.94 8.00
C TYR A 282 3.73 10.44 8.20
N PHE A 283 3.94 11.75 8.26
CA PHE A 283 5.25 12.31 8.61
C PHE A 283 5.75 11.80 9.97
N ILE A 284 4.90 11.89 11.00
CA ILE A 284 5.26 11.44 12.36
C ILE A 284 5.42 9.91 12.39
N GLN A 285 4.46 9.18 11.81
CA GLN A 285 4.42 7.72 11.76
C GLN A 285 5.67 7.12 11.11
N HIS A 286 6.03 7.60 9.92
CA HIS A 286 7.22 7.11 9.22
C HIS A 286 8.51 7.47 9.97
N SER A 287 8.55 8.63 10.62
CA SER A 287 9.74 9.07 11.38
C SER A 287 9.98 8.23 12.62
N LEU A 288 8.91 7.70 13.24
CA LEU A 288 8.99 6.92 14.47
C LEU A 288 8.90 5.40 14.24
N GLY A 289 8.39 4.96 13.09
CA GLY A 289 8.01 3.56 12.89
C GLY A 289 6.91 3.11 13.86
N PHE A 290 5.94 4.00 14.13
CA PHE A 290 4.89 3.81 15.14
C PHE A 290 3.58 4.41 14.66
N GLN A 291 2.44 3.74 14.89
CA GLN A 291 1.14 4.22 14.39
C GLN A 291 0.76 5.57 15.00
N VAL A 292 0.17 6.44 14.17
CA VAL A 292 -0.36 7.74 14.60
C VAL A 292 -1.80 7.87 14.12
N HIS A 293 -2.72 8.01 15.07
CA HIS A 293 -4.16 8.14 14.82
C HIS A 293 -4.63 9.56 15.10
N ASP A 294 -5.69 9.96 14.40
CA ASP A 294 -6.44 11.16 14.75
C ASP A 294 -7.60 10.79 15.66
N ARG A 295 -7.82 11.55 16.74
CA ARG A 295 -8.90 11.34 17.70
C ARG A 295 -10.29 11.34 17.04
N ALA A 296 -10.51 12.15 16.00
CA ALA A 296 -11.77 12.19 15.27
C ALA A 296 -11.92 11.06 14.23
N MET A 297 -10.89 10.24 14.03
CA MET A 297 -10.89 9.12 13.07
C MET A 297 -10.38 7.83 13.73
N PRO A 298 -11.03 7.33 14.81
CA PRO A 298 -10.54 6.19 15.54
C PRO A 298 -10.49 4.92 14.67
N HIS A 299 -9.52 4.07 14.96
CA HIS A 299 -9.49 2.70 14.44
C HIS A 299 -10.39 1.83 15.29
N LEU A 300 -11.28 1.09 14.64
CA LEU A 300 -12.19 0.18 15.31
C LEU A 300 -11.57 -1.24 15.39
N PRO A 301 -11.73 -1.95 16.52
CA PRO A 301 -11.23 -3.31 16.69
C PRO A 301 -11.67 -4.25 15.55
N GLY A 302 -10.76 -5.09 15.06
CA GLY A 302 -10.99 -6.02 13.94
C GLY A 302 -11.13 -5.36 12.56
N ARG A 303 -11.43 -4.06 12.48
CA ARG A 303 -11.70 -3.38 11.20
C ARG A 303 -10.44 -2.84 10.53
N HIS A 304 -9.33 -2.67 11.27
CA HIS A 304 -8.02 -2.29 10.73
C HIS A 304 -8.05 -1.10 9.74
N GLY A 305 -8.90 -0.09 9.97
CA GLY A 305 -9.05 1.05 9.05
C GLY A 305 -9.95 0.80 7.83
N ARG A 306 -10.81 -0.23 7.86
CA ARG A 306 -11.89 -0.50 6.90
C ARG A 306 -13.18 0.22 7.30
N ALA A 307 -14.12 0.27 6.36
CA ALA A 307 -15.46 0.78 6.57
C ALA A 307 -16.27 -0.09 7.53
N GLU A 308 -17.37 0.46 8.07
CA GLU A 308 -18.31 -0.30 8.91
C GLU A 308 -19.23 -1.20 8.08
N GLU A 309 -19.52 -0.78 6.86
CA GLU A 309 -20.30 -1.58 5.92
C GLU A 309 -19.68 -2.96 5.67
N GLY A 310 -20.49 -4.00 5.80
CA GLY A 310 -20.09 -5.41 5.64
C GLY A 310 -19.44 -6.06 6.87
N TRP A 311 -19.53 -5.45 8.05
CA TRP A 311 -18.99 -5.99 9.31
C TRP A 311 -20.02 -6.56 10.30
N GLU A 312 -21.32 -6.47 9.99
CA GLU A 312 -22.38 -7.16 10.73
C GLU A 312 -22.41 -8.66 10.44
#